data_AF-A0AAJ2RXV3-F1
#
_entry.id   AF-A0AAJ2RXV3-F1
#
_cell.length_a   1.000
_cell.length_b   1.000
_cell.length_c   1.000
_cell.angle_alpha   90.00
_cell.angle_beta   90.00
_cell.angle_gamma   90.00
#
_symmetry.space_group_name_H-M   'P 1'
#
loop_
_entity.id
_entity.type
_entity.pdbx_description
1 polymer ?
#
loop_
_entity_poly.entity_id
_entity_poly.type
_entity_poly.pdbx_seq_one_letter_code
_entity_poly.pdbx_strand_id
1 'polypeptide(L)' 'MKHTFCANLSREQSDPLAGSAAHAELNLLISWPRAKWLRKLRHASDMNDTLKQTLDDIADSGLRINLIQ' A
#
# COMPACT_ATOMS: atom_id res chain seq x y z
N MET A 1 10.15 8.71 30.22
CA MET A 1 10.77 8.04 29.06
C MET A 1 10.65 8.99 27.86
N LYS A 2 11.75 9.35 27.19
CA LYS A 2 11.70 10.30 26.06
C LYS A 2 11.54 9.49 24.77
N HIS A 3 10.41 9.64 24.07
CA HIS A 3 10.23 8.99 22.77
C HIS A 3 10.98 9.78 21.71
N THR A 4 11.99 9.17 21.10
CA THR A 4 12.67 9.74 19.94
C THR A 4 11.98 9.22 18.69
N PHE A 5 11.44 10.13 17.88
CA PHE A 5 10.82 9.78 16.61
C PHE A 5 11.91 9.36 15.61
N CYS A 6 11.68 8.31 14.82
CA CYS A 6 12.66 7.78 13.88
C CYS A 6 13.17 8.86 12.91
N ALA A 7 12.32 9.78 12.46
CA ALA A 7 12.74 10.89 11.58
C ALA A 7 13.71 11.89 12.24
N ASN A 8 13.79 11.95 13.58
CA ASN A 8 14.82 12.75 14.26
C ASN A 8 16.18 12.04 14.17
N LEU A 9 16.23 10.74 14.46
CA LEU A 9 17.45 9.92 14.37
C LEU A 9 18.01 9.89 12.94
N SER A 10 17.14 9.72 11.95
CA SER A 10 17.49 9.72 10.53
C SER A 10 18.11 11.04 10.08
N ARG A 11 17.55 12.18 10.54
CA ARG A 11 18.09 13.52 10.24
C ARG A 11 19.46 13.72 10.87
N GLU A 12 19.64 13.31 12.13
CA GLU A 12 20.94 13.38 12.82
C GLU A 12 22.03 12.56 12.11
N GLN A 13 21.66 11.44 11.49
CA GLN A 13 22.58 10.55 10.78
C GLN A 13 22.84 10.96 9.32
N SER A 14 22.25 12.07 8.85
CA SER A 14 22.27 12.47 7.43
C SER A 14 21.83 11.32 6.49
N ASP A 15 20.95 10.47 7.00
CA ASP A 15 20.40 9.34 6.27
C ASP A 15 19.55 9.91 5.11
N PRO A 16 19.71 9.48 3.85
CA PRO A 16 18.94 9.98 2.72
C PRO A 16 17.47 9.55 2.81
N LEU A 17 16.72 10.15 3.74
CA LEU A 17 15.36 9.73 4.09
C LEU A 17 14.31 10.81 3.79
N ALA A 18 14.42 11.45 2.64
CA ALA A 18 13.20 11.77 1.92
C ALA A 18 12.84 10.50 1.16
N GLY A 19 11.90 9.69 1.70
CA GLY A 19 11.21 8.73 0.87
C GLY A 19 10.73 9.50 -0.36
N SER A 20 11.13 9.08 -1.55
CA SER A 20 10.98 9.87 -2.79
C SER A 20 9.52 10.20 -3.14
N ALA A 21 8.57 9.68 -2.35
CA ALA A 21 7.15 9.57 -2.70
C ALA A 21 6.97 9.06 -4.14
N ALA A 22 7.96 8.31 -4.66
CA ALA A 22 7.90 7.65 -5.95
C ALA A 22 6.96 6.45 -5.83
N HIS A 23 5.71 6.76 -5.52
CA HIS A 23 4.60 5.92 -5.88
C HIS A 23 4.56 5.91 -7.41
N ALA A 24 4.18 4.78 -8.00
CA ALA A 24 3.79 4.80 -9.40
C ALA A 24 2.82 5.97 -9.60
N GLU A 25 3.00 6.74 -10.69
CA GLU A 25 2.22 7.96 -10.95
C GLU A 25 0.71 7.72 -10.93
N LEU A 26 0.31 6.44 -11.08
CA LEU A 26 -1.06 5.96 -11.02
C LEU A 26 -1.22 4.92 -9.89
N ASN A 27 -2.20 5.14 -9.01
CA ASN A 27 -2.59 4.21 -7.96
C ASN A 27 -4.11 4.04 -7.96
N LEU A 28 -4.59 2.82 -7.76
CA LEU A 28 -6.00 2.54 -7.52
C LEU A 28 -6.20 2.17 -6.04
N LEU A 29 -6.94 3.01 -5.31
CA LEU A 29 -7.31 2.75 -3.93
C LEU A 29 -8.78 2.38 -3.87
N ILE A 30 -9.07 1.20 -3.35
CA ILE A 30 -10.42 0.65 -3.31
C ILE A 30 -10.88 0.63 -1.85
N SER A 31 -11.95 1.36 -1.54
CA SER A 31 -12.57 1.28 -0.21
C SER A 31 -13.23 -0.09 -0.04
N TRP A 32 -12.81 -0.83 0.98
CA TRP A 32 -13.34 -2.17 1.28
C TRP A 32 -13.30 -2.45 2.78
N PRO A 33 -14.29 -3.13 3.36
CA PRO A 33 -14.29 -3.42 4.80
C PRO A 33 -13.03 -4.16 5.26
N ARG A 34 -12.28 -3.56 6.19
CA ARG A 34 -11.00 -4.10 6.70
C ARG A 34 -11.12 -5.54 7.22
N ALA A 35 -12.25 -5.89 7.81
CA ALA A 35 -12.53 -7.23 8.31
C ALA A 35 -12.53 -8.33 7.22
N LYS A 36 -12.61 -7.94 5.94
CA LYS A 36 -12.64 -8.86 4.79
C LYS A 36 -11.29 -8.98 4.10
N TRP A 37 -10.30 -8.17 4.45
CA TRP A 37 -9.03 -8.14 3.73
C TRP A 37 -8.28 -9.45 3.89
N LEU A 38 -7.72 -9.93 2.78
CA LEU A 38 -6.83 -11.09 2.78
C LEU A 38 -5.37 -10.64 2.96
N ARG A 39 -4.47 -11.61 3.14
CA ARG A 39 -3.02 -11.35 3.24
C ARG A 39 -2.45 -10.73 1.95
N LYS A 40 -3.10 -10.97 0.80
CA LYS A 40 -2.84 -10.24 -0.44
C LYS A 40 -3.47 -8.84 -0.32
N LEU A 41 -2.65 -7.79 -0.39
CA LEU A 41 -3.02 -6.38 -0.15
C LEU A 41 -4.12 -5.80 -1.06
N ARG A 42 -4.53 -6.55 -2.08
CA ARG A 42 -5.52 -6.16 -3.10
C ARG A 42 -6.74 -7.06 -3.16
N HIS A 43 -6.86 -8.09 -2.31
CA HIS A 43 -7.99 -9.02 -2.32
C HIS A 43 -8.75 -9.00 -0.99
N ALA A 44 -10.06 -9.18 -1.07
CA ALA A 44 -10.93 -9.43 0.07
C ALA A 44 -11.68 -10.76 -0.08
N SER A 45 -12.07 -11.34 1.05
CA SER A 45 -12.67 -12.68 1.13
C SER A 45 -14.01 -12.80 0.39
N ASP A 46 -14.72 -11.69 0.25
CA ASP A 46 -16.04 -11.60 -0.39
C ASP A 46 -15.97 -11.10 -1.84
N MET A 47 -14.78 -10.88 -2.38
CA MET A 47 -14.62 -10.64 -3.82
C MET A 47 -14.86 -11.94 -4.60
N ASN A 48 -15.60 -11.83 -5.70
CA ASN A 48 -15.68 -12.92 -6.67
C ASN A 48 -14.35 -13.09 -7.42
N ASP A 49 -14.18 -14.24 -8.06
CA ASP A 49 -12.91 -14.59 -8.68
C ASP A 49 -12.59 -13.74 -9.91
N THR A 50 -13.62 -13.30 -10.65
CA THR A 50 -13.47 -12.37 -11.77
C THR A 50 -12.84 -11.04 -11.31
N LEU A 51 -13.35 -10.46 -10.23
CA LEU A 51 -12.79 -9.21 -9.67
C LEU A 51 -11.37 -9.43 -9.19
N LYS A 52 -11.08 -10.53 -8.47
CA LYS A 52 -9.71 -10.84 -8.03
C LYS A 52 -8.74 -10.94 -9.21
N GLN A 53 -9.15 -11.59 -10.29
CA GLN A 53 -8.35 -11.74 -11.51
C GLN A 53 -8.10 -10.38 -12.16
N THR A 54 -9.13 -9.55 -12.33
CA THR A 54 -8.97 -8.20 -12.88
C THR A 54 -8.01 -7.34 -12.05
N LEU A 55 -8.06 -7.43 -10.72
CA LEU A 55 -7.13 -6.71 -9.85
C LEU A 55 -5.70 -7.24 -9.94
N ASP A 56 -5.52 -8.54 -10.16
CA ASP A 56 -4.19 -9.12 -10.42
C ASP A 56 -3.66 -8.65 -11.79
N ASP A 57 -4.46 -8.71 -12.87
CA ASP A 57 -4.07 -8.27 -14.21
C ASP A 57 -3.65 -6.79 -14.25
N ILE A 58 -4.42 -5.93 -13.56
CA ILE A 58 -4.09 -4.50 -13.45
C ILE A 58 -2.79 -4.29 -12.66
N ALA A 59 -2.59 -5.04 -11.57
CA ALA A 59 -1.35 -4.96 -10.80
C ALA A 59 -0.13 -5.39 -11.63
N ASP A 60 -0.29 -6.43 -12.45
CA ASP A 60 0.76 -6.96 -13.33
C ASP A 60 1.10 -5.98 -14.47
N SER A 61 0.17 -5.09 -14.85
CA SER A 61 0.44 -3.97 -15.78
C SER A 61 1.25 -2.81 -15.17
N GLY A 62 1.61 -2.91 -13.88
CA GLY A 62 2.43 -1.92 -13.18
C GLY A 62 1.64 -0.87 -12.38
N LEU A 63 0.30 -0.93 -12.40
CA LEU A 63 -0.53 -0.06 -11.56
C LEU A 63 -0.54 -0.58 -10.11
N ARG A 64 -0.18 0.26 -9.15
CA ARG A 64 -0.30 -0.13 -7.74
C ARG A 64 -1.75 -0.09 -7.30
N ILE A 65 -2.24 -1.20 -6.74
CA ILE A 65 -3.59 -1.34 -6.20
C ILE A 65 -3.52 -1.73 -4.72
N ASN A 66 -4.31 -1.07 -3.87
CA ASN A 66 -4.49 -1.47 -2.47
C ASN A 66 -5.92 -1.25 -2.00
N LEU A 67 -6.29 -2.00 -0.97
CA LEU A 67 -7.51 -1.75 -0.20
C LEU A 67 -7.28 -0.63 0.84
N ILE A 68 -8.31 0.19 1.08
CA ILE A 68 -8.35 1.23 2.13
C ILE A 68 -9.66 1.14 2.93
N GLN A 69 -9.67 1.66 4.16
CA GLN A 69 -10.85 1.74 5.05
C GLN A 69 -11.29 3.18 5.18
#